data_AF-A0A1T4VWE8-F1
#
_entry.id   AF-A0A1T4VWE8-F1
#
_cell.length_a   1.000
_cell.length_b   1.000
_cell.length_c   1.000
_cell.angle_alpha   90.00
_cell.angle_beta   90.00
_cell.angle_gamma   90.00
#
_symmetry.space_group_name_H-M   'P 1'
#
loop_
_entity.id
_entity.type
_entity.pdbx_description
1 polymer ?
#
loop_
_entity_poly.entity_id
_entity_poly.type
_entity_poly.pdbx_seq_one_letter_code
_entity_poly.pdbx_strand_id
1 'polypeptide(L)'
;MKIIKLFCLLFAAFNILTGCANVSYEDKLPTASQIKSSVTVGSSTEADVRKKLGTPTAIAKLKDTNHVIYSFTFSTSLYNNAATNFGKGMATFGLGAKKTPISEKNAYIEFDENKIVKDIKVNGYTYVHKHRFTLWTEAEREMTNEELETNLEYNVDTIYDKYFTKLAEEKGVDKSALTDDEKYQEFEFCNIHCHNLRGLEKEYGKNNVEVTDYNPKALADDGRLTFTVAKR
;
A
#
# COMPACT_ATOMS: atom_id res chain seq x y z
N MET A 1 -41.47 45.12 5.32
CA MET A 1 -41.37 43.72 4.82
C MET A 1 -40.32 43.62 3.71
N LYS A 2 -39.02 43.60 4.04
CA LYS A 2 -37.92 43.50 3.04
C LYS A 2 -36.72 42.65 3.49
N ILE A 3 -36.84 41.81 4.51
CA ILE A 3 -35.70 41.07 5.09
C ILE A 3 -35.79 39.55 4.90
N ILE A 4 -36.95 39.01 4.47
CA ILE A 4 -37.15 37.55 4.44
C ILE A 4 -36.67 36.91 3.13
N LYS A 5 -36.52 37.66 2.03
CA LYS A 5 -36.15 37.08 0.72
C LYS A 5 -34.64 36.93 0.47
N LEU A 6 -33.78 37.47 1.34
CA LEU A 6 -32.32 37.40 1.13
C LEU A 6 -31.68 36.18 1.80
N PHE A 7 -32.34 35.56 2.77
CA PHE A 7 -31.78 34.39 3.48
C PHE A 7 -31.98 33.05 2.76
N CYS A 8 -32.98 32.95 1.87
CA CYS A 8 -33.22 31.69 1.14
C CYS A 8 -32.28 31.48 -0.07
N LEU A 9 -31.59 32.52 -0.55
CA LEU A 9 -30.65 32.40 -1.67
C LEU A 9 -29.22 32.08 -1.23
N LEU A 10 -28.86 32.31 0.03
CA LEU A 10 -27.55 31.96 0.59
C LEU A 10 -27.44 30.49 1.04
N PHE A 11 -28.56 29.82 1.32
CA PHE A 11 -28.56 28.39 1.69
C PHE A 11 -28.58 27.42 0.50
N ALA A 12 -28.93 27.89 -0.70
CA ALA A 12 -28.90 27.09 -1.92
C ALA A 12 -27.49 27.00 -2.55
N ALA A 13 -26.59 27.93 -2.22
CA ALA A 13 -25.21 27.93 -2.73
C ALA A 13 -24.24 27.08 -1.87
N PHE A 14 -24.60 26.75 -0.63
CA PHE A 14 -23.75 25.91 0.25
C PHE A 14 -23.95 24.40 0.08
N ASN A 15 -24.94 23.97 -0.69
CA ASN A 15 -25.20 22.54 -0.95
C ASN A 15 -24.64 22.05 -2.30
N ILE A 16 -23.89 22.88 -3.03
CA ILE A 16 -23.22 22.49 -4.29
C ILE A 16 -21.71 22.23 -4.08
N LEU A 17 -21.18 22.46 -2.87
CA LEU A 17 -19.78 22.21 -2.51
C LEU A 17 -19.58 21.10 -1.45
N THR A 18 -20.64 20.40 -1.05
CA THR A 18 -20.55 19.14 -0.28
C THR A 18 -20.68 17.91 -1.18
N GLY A 19 -20.25 18.05 -2.43
CA GLY A 19 -19.82 16.92 -3.25
C GLY A 19 -18.54 16.28 -2.70
N CYS A 20 -18.51 15.96 -1.41
CA CYS A 20 -17.77 14.82 -0.90
C CYS A 20 -18.43 13.61 -1.55
N ALA A 21 -18.05 13.33 -2.80
CA ALA A 21 -18.24 12.01 -3.35
C ALA A 21 -17.71 11.05 -2.29
N ASN A 22 -18.61 10.21 -1.78
CA ASN A 22 -18.24 9.07 -0.97
C ASN A 22 -17.08 8.39 -1.71
N VAL A 23 -15.92 8.35 -1.06
CA VAL A 23 -14.73 7.69 -1.59
C VAL A 23 -15.10 6.20 -1.64
N SER A 24 -15.53 5.73 -2.80
CA SER A 24 -15.41 4.32 -3.11
C SER A 24 -13.91 4.08 -3.25
N TYR A 25 -13.27 3.63 -2.18
CA TYR A 25 -12.05 2.85 -2.33
C TYR A 25 -12.46 1.70 -3.24
N GLU A 26 -11.95 1.68 -4.48
CA GLU A 26 -12.10 0.45 -5.25
C GLU A 26 -11.40 -0.64 -4.44
N ASP A 27 -12.10 -1.76 -4.21
CA ASP A 27 -11.66 -2.90 -3.38
C ASP A 27 -10.40 -3.61 -3.92
N LYS A 28 -9.71 -3.04 -4.92
CA LYS A 28 -8.64 -3.69 -5.67
C LYS A 28 -7.37 -2.85 -5.68
N LEU A 29 -6.24 -3.53 -5.50
CA LEU A 29 -4.93 -2.93 -5.68
C LEU A 29 -4.72 -2.45 -7.12
N PRO A 30 -4.18 -1.24 -7.35
CA PRO A 30 -3.81 -0.80 -8.68
C PRO A 30 -2.75 -1.73 -9.30
N THR A 31 -2.73 -1.84 -10.63
CA THR A 31 -1.64 -2.52 -11.33
C THR A 31 -0.37 -1.67 -11.33
N ALA A 32 0.79 -2.30 -11.49
CA ALA A 32 2.05 -1.59 -11.67
C ALA A 32 2.01 -0.69 -12.91
N SER A 33 1.38 -1.12 -14.01
CA SER A 33 1.12 -0.27 -15.16
C SER A 33 0.27 0.96 -14.83
N GLN A 34 -0.80 0.82 -14.03
CA GLN A 34 -1.62 1.95 -13.61
C GLN A 34 -0.82 2.95 -12.78
N ILE A 35 -0.03 2.48 -11.82
CA ILE A 35 0.88 3.31 -11.02
C ILE A 35 1.87 4.04 -11.94
N LYS A 36 2.59 3.31 -12.79
CA LYS A 36 3.60 3.88 -13.71
C LYS A 36 3.01 4.90 -14.68
N SER A 37 1.77 4.68 -15.15
CA SER A 37 1.08 5.60 -16.06
C SER A 37 0.50 6.85 -15.37
N SER A 38 0.47 6.89 -14.04
CA SER A 38 -0.09 8.01 -13.29
C SER A 38 0.78 9.27 -13.32
N VAL A 39 2.07 9.10 -13.60
CA VAL A 39 3.11 10.13 -13.65
C VAL A 39 4.05 9.85 -14.83
N THR A 40 4.71 10.88 -15.36
CA THR A 40 5.52 10.79 -16.58
C THR A 40 7.00 10.98 -16.27
N VAL A 41 7.80 9.95 -16.56
CA VAL A 41 9.27 10.03 -16.47
C VAL A 41 9.80 11.16 -17.38
N GLY A 42 10.73 11.96 -16.85
CA GLY A 42 11.36 13.08 -17.53
C GLY A 42 10.54 14.36 -17.58
N SER A 43 9.33 14.41 -16.99
CA SER A 43 8.50 15.63 -16.98
C SER A 43 7.67 15.87 -15.73
N SER A 44 7.22 14.83 -15.01
CA SER A 44 6.48 15.02 -13.77
C SER A 44 7.37 15.52 -12.64
N THR A 45 6.85 16.46 -11.86
CA THR A 45 7.49 17.04 -10.67
C THR A 45 7.09 16.31 -9.38
N GLU A 46 7.77 16.58 -8.27
CA GLU A 46 7.33 16.14 -6.92
C GLU A 46 5.86 16.50 -6.64
N ALA A 47 5.43 17.70 -7.06
CA ALA A 47 4.06 18.17 -6.87
C ALA A 47 3.05 17.39 -7.71
N ASP A 48 3.39 17.05 -8.96
CA ASP A 48 2.54 16.23 -9.81
C ASP A 48 2.36 14.82 -9.22
N VAL A 49 3.46 14.24 -8.76
CA VAL A 49 3.46 12.90 -8.13
C VAL A 49 2.58 12.90 -6.89
N ARG A 50 2.75 13.87 -5.98
CA ARG A 50 1.91 14.00 -4.78
C ARG A 50 0.44 14.27 -5.10
N LYS A 51 0.15 15.09 -6.11
CA LYS A 51 -1.21 15.34 -6.57
C LYS A 51 -1.90 14.10 -7.14
N LYS A 52 -1.13 13.17 -7.72
CA LYS A 52 -1.65 11.93 -8.31
C LYS A 52 -1.70 10.78 -7.32
N LEU A 53 -0.62 10.56 -6.58
CA LEU A 53 -0.38 9.42 -5.71
C LEU A 53 -0.60 9.72 -4.22
N GLY A 54 -0.89 10.96 -3.85
CA GLY A 54 -1.12 11.37 -2.49
C GLY A 54 0.14 11.56 -1.66
N THR A 55 0.02 11.36 -0.35
CA THR A 55 1.14 11.47 0.58
C THR A 55 2.00 10.21 0.50
N PRO A 56 3.33 10.32 0.30
CA PRO A 56 4.21 9.18 0.34
C PRO A 56 4.26 8.55 1.74
N THR A 57 4.40 7.23 1.79
CA THR A 57 4.65 6.43 3.00
C THR A 57 5.99 6.79 3.65
N ALA A 58 7.02 7.02 2.82
CA ALA A 58 8.36 7.38 3.25
C ALA A 58 9.07 8.23 2.18
N ILE A 59 10.01 9.06 2.61
CA ILE A 59 10.93 9.78 1.73
C ILE A 59 12.34 9.32 2.06
N ALA A 60 13.10 9.00 1.02
CA ALA A 60 14.49 8.61 1.14
C ALA A 60 15.38 9.38 0.18
N LYS A 61 16.68 9.33 0.42
CA LYS A 61 17.72 9.85 -0.47
C LYS A 61 18.61 8.69 -0.92
N LEU A 62 19.00 8.72 -2.19
CA LEU A 62 20.02 7.81 -2.70
C LEU A 62 21.40 8.38 -2.37
N LYS A 63 22.21 7.62 -1.64
CA LYS A 63 23.56 8.00 -1.24
C LYS A 63 24.42 8.29 -2.46
N ASP A 64 25.39 9.18 -2.27
CA ASP A 64 26.31 9.64 -3.30
C ASP A 64 25.64 10.38 -4.49
N THR A 65 24.35 10.70 -4.36
CA THR A 65 23.59 11.52 -5.31
C THR A 65 22.72 12.53 -4.56
N ASN A 66 22.16 13.52 -5.26
CA ASN A 66 21.10 14.38 -4.71
C ASN A 66 19.69 13.84 -5.00
N HIS A 67 19.57 12.60 -5.46
CA HIS A 67 18.29 12.05 -5.86
C HIS A 67 17.44 11.70 -4.65
N VAL A 68 16.16 12.02 -4.77
CA VAL A 68 15.15 11.77 -3.73
C VAL A 68 14.22 10.68 -4.21
N ILE A 69 13.80 9.80 -3.32
CA ILE A 69 12.87 8.72 -3.63
C ILE A 69 11.63 8.92 -2.77
N TYR A 70 10.47 9.05 -3.40
CA TYR A 70 9.18 9.00 -2.71
C TYR A 70 8.64 7.59 -2.81
N SER A 71 8.36 7.01 -1.64
CA SER A 71 7.84 5.67 -1.52
C SER A 71 6.34 5.72 -1.19
N PHE A 72 5.53 4.93 -1.90
CA PHE A 72 4.09 4.84 -1.73
C PHE A 72 3.69 3.39 -1.49
N THR A 73 2.70 3.18 -0.62
CA THR A 73 2.12 1.85 -0.41
C THR A 73 0.64 1.85 -0.72
N PHE A 74 0.23 0.88 -1.53
CA PHE A 74 -1.15 0.59 -1.88
C PHE A 74 -1.46 -0.77 -1.28
N SER A 75 -2.35 -0.83 -0.29
CA SER A 75 -2.72 -2.09 0.35
C SER A 75 -4.23 -2.30 0.23
N THR A 76 -4.66 -3.51 -0.12
CA THR A 76 -6.02 -3.95 0.19
C THR A 76 -6.05 -4.17 1.68
N SER A 77 -6.64 -3.25 2.40
CA SER A 77 -6.65 -3.38 3.84
C SER A 77 -7.88 -2.73 4.45
N LEU A 78 -8.71 -3.61 5.00
CA LEU A 78 -9.72 -3.37 6.03
C LEU A 78 -9.16 -2.63 7.28
N TYR A 79 -7.92 -2.14 7.30
CA TYR A 79 -7.27 -1.46 8.42
C TYR A 79 -7.97 -0.17 8.87
N ASN A 80 -8.65 0.56 7.98
CA ASN A 80 -9.47 1.69 8.43
C ASN A 80 -10.71 1.24 9.24
N ASN A 81 -11.11 -0.02 9.10
CA ASN A 81 -12.05 -0.69 10.00
C ASN A 81 -11.34 -1.45 11.13
N ALA A 82 -10.01 -1.55 11.16
CA ALA A 82 -9.29 -2.22 12.23
C ALA A 82 -9.28 -1.39 13.51
N ALA A 83 -9.18 -0.06 13.48
CA ALA A 83 -9.29 0.75 14.70
C ALA A 83 -10.67 0.65 15.37
N THR A 84 -11.75 0.63 14.56
CA THR A 84 -13.14 0.45 15.01
C THR A 84 -13.48 -1.00 15.38
N ASN A 85 -12.76 -2.00 14.84
CA ASN A 85 -12.98 -3.43 15.15
C ASN A 85 -11.93 -4.07 16.07
N PHE A 86 -10.84 -3.37 16.43
CA PHE A 86 -9.87 -3.85 17.42
C PHE A 86 -10.54 -3.95 18.79
N GLY A 87 -11.35 -2.95 19.14
CA GLY A 87 -12.16 -2.94 20.37
C GLY A 87 -13.21 -4.06 20.42
N LYS A 88 -13.75 -4.49 19.27
CA LYS A 88 -14.67 -5.64 19.20
C LYS A 88 -13.95 -6.99 19.21
N GLY A 89 -12.76 -7.07 18.60
CA GLY A 89 -11.94 -8.28 18.58
C GLY A 89 -11.33 -8.65 19.93
N MET A 90 -11.16 -7.67 20.83
CA MET A 90 -10.68 -7.94 22.19
C MET A 90 -11.69 -8.72 23.06
N ALA A 91 -12.98 -8.66 22.75
CA ALA A 91 -14.01 -9.38 23.49
C ALA A 91 -14.10 -10.88 23.12
N THR A 92 -13.46 -11.29 22.01
CA THR A 92 -13.43 -12.68 21.54
C THR A 92 -12.06 -13.35 21.71
N PHE A 93 -11.21 -12.87 22.63
CA PHE A 93 -9.87 -13.41 22.93
C PHE A 93 -9.83 -14.85 23.51
N GLY A 94 -10.91 -15.62 23.38
CA GLY A 94 -10.90 -17.06 23.60
C GLY A 94 -11.28 -17.78 22.31
N LEU A 95 -10.41 -18.67 21.82
CA LEU A 95 -10.68 -19.77 20.85
C LEU A 95 -10.23 -19.63 19.38
N GLY A 96 -9.42 -18.64 18.99
CA GLY A 96 -8.73 -18.70 17.67
C GLY A 96 -7.92 -17.45 17.35
N ALA A 97 -6.69 -17.61 16.86
CA ALA A 97 -5.89 -16.48 16.40
C ALA A 97 -6.53 -15.89 15.14
N LYS A 98 -6.97 -14.63 15.19
CA LYS A 98 -7.51 -13.95 14.00
C LYS A 98 -6.38 -13.82 12.98
N LYS A 99 -6.64 -14.20 11.73
CA LYS A 99 -5.72 -14.04 10.60
C LYS A 99 -6.23 -12.90 9.71
N THR A 100 -5.34 -12.00 9.34
CA THR A 100 -5.63 -10.90 8.43
C THR A 100 -4.76 -11.05 7.19
N PRO A 101 -5.34 -11.42 6.03
CA PRO A 101 -4.59 -11.47 4.78
C PRO A 101 -4.30 -10.03 4.34
N ILE A 102 -3.07 -9.78 3.92
CA ILE A 102 -2.66 -8.48 3.39
C ILE A 102 -1.97 -8.70 2.06
N SER A 103 -2.45 -7.96 1.07
CA SER A 103 -1.78 -7.77 -0.21
C SER A 103 -1.44 -6.30 -0.32
N GLU A 104 -0.20 -6.01 -0.66
CA GLU A 104 0.26 -4.65 -0.89
C GLU A 104 1.17 -4.55 -2.10
N LYS A 105 1.11 -3.41 -2.77
CA LYS A 105 2.06 -3.00 -3.80
C LYS A 105 2.71 -1.71 -3.35
N ASN A 106 4.00 -1.61 -3.57
CA ASN A 106 4.80 -0.45 -3.23
C ASN A 106 5.34 0.17 -4.50
N ALA A 107 5.30 1.50 -4.59
CA ALA A 107 5.86 2.25 -5.70
C ALA A 107 6.95 3.20 -5.19
N TYR A 108 8.07 3.24 -5.90
CA TYR A 108 9.22 4.08 -5.57
C TYR A 108 9.48 5.02 -6.75
N ILE A 109 9.22 6.29 -6.54
CA ILE A 109 9.38 7.35 -7.54
C ILE A 109 10.72 8.05 -7.25
N GLU A 110 11.72 7.81 -8.09
CA GLU A 110 13.01 8.49 -8.02
C GLU A 110 12.92 9.83 -8.75
N PHE A 111 13.40 10.89 -8.10
CA PHE A 111 13.55 12.22 -8.67
C PHE A 111 15.03 12.54 -8.89
N ASP A 112 15.33 13.17 -10.02
CA ASP A 112 16.66 13.73 -10.28
C ASP A 112 16.93 15.00 -9.45
N GLU A 113 18.10 15.61 -9.66
CA GLU A 113 18.51 16.83 -8.97
C GLU A 113 17.58 18.04 -9.24
N ASN A 114 16.83 18.01 -10.35
CA ASN A 114 15.86 19.04 -10.73
C ASN A 114 14.46 18.74 -10.20
N LYS A 115 14.30 17.71 -9.35
CA LYS A 115 13.02 17.25 -8.78
C LYS A 115 12.03 16.77 -9.85
N ILE A 116 12.57 16.24 -10.95
CA ILE A 116 11.79 15.61 -12.03
C ILE A 116 11.90 14.10 -11.91
N VAL A 117 10.78 13.40 -12.14
CA VAL A 117 10.73 11.94 -12.09
C VAL A 117 11.75 11.35 -13.07
N LYS A 118 12.68 10.56 -12.55
CA LYS A 118 13.74 9.87 -13.30
C LYS A 118 13.44 8.40 -13.50
N ASP A 119 12.92 7.72 -12.49
CA ASP A 119 12.60 6.29 -12.54
C ASP A 119 11.40 5.95 -11.66
N ILE A 120 10.72 4.84 -12.00
CA ILE A 120 9.57 4.31 -11.28
C ILE A 120 9.74 2.81 -11.12
N LYS A 121 9.99 2.38 -9.89
CA LYS A 121 10.06 0.96 -9.52
C LYS A 121 8.82 0.55 -8.75
N VAL A 122 8.38 -0.69 -8.94
CA VAL A 122 7.20 -1.24 -8.26
C VAL A 122 7.51 -2.65 -7.82
N ASN A 123 7.22 -2.97 -6.57
CA ASN A 123 7.19 -4.33 -6.05
C ASN A 123 5.94 -4.52 -5.19
N GLY A 124 5.81 -5.69 -4.55
CA GLY A 124 4.64 -5.98 -3.74
C GLY A 124 4.85 -7.21 -2.89
N TYR A 125 4.07 -7.30 -1.82
CA TYR A 125 4.15 -8.38 -0.85
C TYR A 125 2.76 -8.91 -0.53
N THR A 126 2.70 -10.21 -0.26
CA THR A 126 1.51 -10.86 0.31
C THR A 126 1.93 -11.58 1.57
N TYR A 127 1.15 -11.41 2.64
CA TYR A 127 1.45 -11.99 3.94
C TYR A 127 0.18 -12.11 4.79
N VAL A 128 0.26 -12.89 5.86
CA VAL A 128 -0.81 -13.05 6.84
C VAL A 128 -0.36 -12.50 8.18
N HIS A 129 -1.10 -11.54 8.73
CA HIS A 129 -0.93 -11.11 10.13
C HIS A 129 -1.76 -12.00 11.05
N LYS A 130 -1.12 -12.53 12.09
CA LYS A 130 -1.75 -13.37 13.09
C LYS A 130 -1.87 -12.59 14.40
N HIS A 131 -3.11 -12.38 14.83
CA HIS A 131 -3.42 -11.61 16.03
C HIS A 131 -3.59 -12.56 17.22
N ARG A 132 -2.59 -12.61 18.08
CA ARG A 132 -2.60 -13.30 19.39
C ARG A 132 -2.32 -12.26 20.50
N PHE A 133 -1.67 -12.66 21.61
CA PHE A 133 -1.10 -11.73 22.60
C PHE A 133 -0.05 -10.80 22.00
N THR A 134 0.63 -11.25 20.94
CA THR A 134 1.53 -10.47 20.09
C THR A 134 1.09 -10.61 18.62
N LEU A 135 1.54 -9.68 17.77
CA LEU A 135 1.33 -9.73 16.33
C LEU A 135 2.51 -10.46 15.68
N TRP A 136 2.21 -11.35 14.74
CA TRP A 136 3.21 -12.08 13.97
C TRP A 136 2.87 -12.03 12.48
N THR A 137 3.89 -12.14 11.63
CA THR A 137 3.73 -12.30 10.19
C THR A 137 3.96 -13.77 9.82
N GLU A 138 3.11 -14.33 8.96
CA GLU A 138 3.28 -15.67 8.36
C GLU A 138 3.09 -15.58 6.85
N ALA A 139 3.57 -16.60 6.14
CA ALA A 139 3.38 -16.77 4.69
C ALA A 139 3.78 -15.54 3.87
N GLU A 140 4.79 -14.81 4.34
CA GLU A 140 5.33 -13.63 3.65
C GLU A 140 6.03 -14.07 2.36
N ARG A 141 5.66 -13.43 1.26
CA ARG A 141 6.40 -13.52 0.01
C ARG A 141 6.24 -12.26 -0.80
N GLU A 142 7.16 -12.08 -1.73
CA GLU A 142 7.03 -11.08 -2.78
C GLU A 142 6.04 -11.53 -3.86
N MET A 143 5.34 -10.56 -4.45
CA MET A 143 4.51 -10.74 -5.63
C MET A 143 5.36 -10.99 -6.88
N THR A 144 4.88 -11.83 -7.79
CA THR A 144 5.48 -12.00 -9.11
C THR A 144 5.15 -10.80 -10.02
N ASN A 145 5.87 -10.63 -11.12
CA ASN A 145 5.57 -9.57 -12.10
C ASN A 145 4.14 -9.66 -12.65
N GLU A 146 3.62 -10.88 -12.86
CA GLU A 146 2.22 -11.07 -13.28
C GLU A 146 1.23 -10.60 -12.21
N GLU A 147 1.53 -10.85 -10.93
CA GLU A 147 0.70 -10.39 -9.82
C GLU A 147 0.73 -8.85 -9.67
N LEU A 148 1.88 -8.23 -9.96
CA LEU A 148 1.98 -6.76 -9.99
C LEU A 148 1.09 -6.15 -11.08
N GLU A 149 0.87 -6.83 -12.20
CA GLU A 149 0.04 -6.37 -13.31
C GLU A 149 -1.45 -6.74 -13.19
N THR A 150 -1.86 -7.40 -12.11
CA THR A 150 -3.25 -7.79 -11.89
C THR A 150 -3.89 -7.03 -10.73
N ASN A 151 -5.20 -6.78 -10.84
CA ASN A 151 -6.00 -6.20 -9.77
C ASN A 151 -6.38 -7.30 -8.78
N LEU A 152 -5.50 -7.52 -7.79
CA LEU A 152 -5.59 -8.64 -6.87
C LEU A 152 -6.16 -8.25 -5.52
N GLU A 153 -6.96 -9.16 -4.97
CA GLU A 153 -7.30 -9.26 -3.55
C GLU A 153 -7.16 -10.74 -3.19
N TYR A 154 -6.30 -11.06 -2.23
CA TYR A 154 -6.09 -12.44 -1.79
C TYR A 154 -6.70 -12.66 -0.42
N ASN A 155 -7.39 -13.79 -0.29
CA ASN A 155 -7.79 -14.32 1.01
C ASN A 155 -6.62 -15.10 1.64
N VAL A 156 -6.82 -15.53 2.89
CA VAL A 156 -5.80 -16.25 3.68
C VAL A 156 -5.32 -17.51 2.96
N ASP A 157 -6.22 -18.33 2.42
CA ASP A 157 -5.89 -19.61 1.79
C ASP A 157 -5.04 -19.42 0.54
N THR A 158 -5.37 -18.43 -0.30
CA THR A 158 -4.60 -18.09 -1.49
C THR A 158 -3.18 -17.62 -1.14
N ILE A 159 -3.02 -16.84 -0.05
CA ILE A 159 -1.69 -16.39 0.39
C ILE A 159 -0.84 -17.59 0.84
N TYR A 160 -1.38 -18.49 1.66
CA TYR A 160 -0.67 -19.70 2.08
C TYR A 160 -0.34 -20.61 0.90
N ASP A 161 -1.29 -20.86 0.00
CA ASP A 161 -1.08 -21.73 -1.16
C ASP A 161 0.09 -21.25 -2.04
N LYS A 162 0.13 -19.95 -2.30
CA LYS A 162 1.22 -19.32 -3.07
C LYS A 162 2.53 -19.30 -2.31
N TYR A 163 2.51 -19.07 -1.00
CA TYR A 163 3.71 -19.16 -0.15
C TYR A 163 4.27 -20.59 -0.14
N PHE A 164 3.43 -21.61 0.02
CA PHE A 164 3.87 -23.01 -0.02
C PHE A 164 4.42 -23.41 -1.38
N THR A 165 3.79 -22.93 -2.46
CA THR A 165 4.30 -23.16 -3.83
C THR A 165 5.70 -22.57 -3.99
N LYS A 166 5.89 -21.30 -3.61
CA LYS A 166 7.21 -20.65 -3.61
C LYS A 166 8.24 -21.40 -2.77
N LEU A 167 7.88 -21.80 -1.55
CA LEU A 167 8.78 -22.49 -0.64
C LEU A 167 9.18 -23.88 -1.16
N ALA A 168 8.24 -24.60 -1.79
CA ALA A 168 8.50 -25.88 -2.43
C ALA A 168 9.45 -25.74 -3.62
N GLU A 169 9.22 -24.73 -4.47
CA GLU A 169 10.09 -24.38 -5.61
C GLU A 169 11.51 -24.03 -5.15
N GLU A 170 11.65 -23.19 -4.12
CA GLU A 170 12.96 -22.80 -3.56
C GLU A 170 13.74 -23.99 -3.00
N LYS A 171 13.05 -25.02 -2.50
CA LYS A 171 13.64 -26.24 -1.97
C LYS A 171 13.81 -27.36 -3.01
N GLY A 172 13.22 -27.21 -4.20
CA GLY A 172 13.20 -28.27 -5.21
C GLY A 172 12.44 -29.52 -4.77
N VAL A 173 11.37 -29.36 -3.97
CA VAL A 173 10.53 -30.46 -3.48
C VAL A 173 9.07 -30.27 -3.90
N ASP A 174 8.27 -31.32 -3.78
CA ASP A 174 6.81 -31.20 -3.95
C ASP A 174 6.17 -30.46 -2.75
N LYS A 175 5.11 -29.69 -2.98
CA LYS A 175 4.40 -28.94 -1.94
C LYS A 175 3.87 -29.83 -0.79
N SER A 176 3.53 -31.08 -1.09
CA SER A 176 3.09 -32.06 -0.08
C SER A 176 4.20 -32.52 0.84
N ALA A 177 5.47 -32.39 0.43
CA ALA A 177 6.64 -32.76 1.22
C ALA A 177 7.06 -31.69 2.26
N LEU A 178 6.52 -30.48 2.16
CA LEU A 178 6.74 -29.41 3.13
C LEU A 178 6.15 -29.76 4.50
N THR A 179 6.94 -29.59 5.55
CA THR A 179 6.52 -29.81 6.95
C THR A 179 5.62 -28.69 7.45
N ASP A 180 4.89 -28.92 8.53
CA ASP A 180 4.03 -27.89 9.13
C ASP A 180 4.85 -26.73 9.72
N ASP A 181 6.04 -27.02 10.27
CA ASP A 181 6.96 -25.99 10.79
C ASP A 181 7.44 -25.05 9.67
N GLU A 182 7.63 -25.58 8.46
CA GLU A 182 8.00 -24.80 7.27
C GLU A 182 6.83 -23.97 6.73
N LYS A 183 5.64 -24.57 6.69
CA LYS A 183 4.41 -23.94 6.21
C LYS A 183 3.96 -22.79 7.11
N TYR A 184 4.02 -22.98 8.41
CA TYR A 184 3.48 -22.03 9.39
C TYR A 184 4.56 -21.34 10.19
N GLN A 185 5.75 -21.17 9.60
CA GLN A 185 6.83 -20.40 10.20
C GLN A 185 6.35 -18.98 10.50
N GLU A 186 6.48 -18.60 11.77
CA GLU A 186 6.14 -17.25 12.27
C GLU A 186 7.39 -16.36 12.21
N PHE A 187 7.21 -15.15 11.70
CA PHE A 187 8.23 -14.10 11.62
C PHE A 187 7.84 -12.90 12.48
N GLU A 188 8.85 -12.14 12.91
CA GLU A 188 8.61 -10.87 13.60
C GLU A 188 7.67 -9.97 12.79
N PHE A 189 6.77 -9.30 13.49
CA PHE A 189 5.76 -8.44 12.88
C PHE A 189 6.40 -7.40 11.96
N CYS A 190 6.02 -7.47 10.68
CA CYS A 190 6.36 -6.48 9.67
C CYS A 190 5.05 -5.86 9.19
N ASN A 191 4.82 -4.58 9.55
CA ASN A 191 3.67 -3.83 9.05
C ASN A 191 3.89 -3.35 7.61
N ILE A 192 2.89 -2.65 7.07
CA ILE A 192 2.91 -2.07 5.73
C ILE A 192 4.17 -1.21 5.50
N HIS A 193 4.55 -0.39 6.49
CA HIS A 193 5.74 0.45 6.37
C HIS A 193 7.05 -0.36 6.37
N CYS A 194 7.12 -1.43 7.17
CA CYS A 194 8.28 -2.31 7.21
C CYS A 194 8.49 -3.01 5.83
N HIS A 195 7.42 -3.52 5.21
CA HIS A 195 7.51 -4.13 3.87
C HIS A 195 7.86 -3.09 2.79
N ASN A 196 7.31 -1.87 2.89
CA ASN A 196 7.68 -0.77 2.03
C ASN A 196 9.19 -0.44 2.10
N LEU A 197 9.77 -0.41 3.31
CA LEU A 197 11.21 -0.20 3.48
C LEU A 197 12.04 -1.37 2.94
N ARG A 198 11.64 -2.61 3.22
CA ARG A 198 12.33 -3.80 2.67
C ARG A 198 12.34 -3.76 1.14
N GLY A 199 11.21 -3.39 0.54
CA GLY A 199 11.13 -3.24 -0.91
C GLY A 199 11.98 -2.09 -1.43
N LEU A 200 12.03 -0.93 -0.75
CA LEU A 200 12.91 0.18 -1.10
C LEU A 200 14.39 -0.25 -1.06
N GLU A 201 14.82 -0.91 0.02
CA GLU A 201 16.17 -1.43 0.18
C GLU A 201 16.51 -2.48 -0.87
N LYS A 202 15.53 -3.29 -1.30
CA LYS A 202 15.71 -4.26 -2.38
C LYS A 202 15.96 -3.57 -3.73
N GLU A 203 15.16 -2.56 -4.07
CA GLU A 203 15.22 -1.90 -5.37
C GLU A 203 16.46 -1.03 -5.59
N TYR A 204 17.03 -0.48 -4.52
CA TYR A 204 18.13 0.49 -4.60
C TYR A 204 19.40 0.03 -3.84
N GLY A 205 19.30 -1.03 -3.06
CA GLY A 205 20.37 -1.54 -2.21
C GLY A 205 20.34 -0.91 -0.81
N LYS A 206 20.26 -1.77 0.23
CA LYS A 206 20.20 -1.37 1.65
C LYS A 206 21.24 -0.33 2.06
N ASN A 207 22.47 -0.45 1.55
CA ASN A 207 23.55 0.47 1.91
C ASN A 207 23.56 1.75 1.10
N ASN A 208 22.75 1.86 0.05
CA ASN A 208 22.73 2.99 -0.88
C ASN A 208 21.55 3.93 -0.64
N VAL A 209 20.65 3.62 0.28
CA VAL A 209 19.48 4.46 0.59
C VAL A 209 19.53 4.93 2.03
N GLU A 210 19.11 6.17 2.27
CA GLU A 210 18.89 6.75 3.59
C GLU A 210 17.46 7.25 3.68
N VAL A 211 16.65 6.67 4.57
CA VAL A 211 15.29 7.15 4.84
C VAL A 211 15.38 8.43 5.65
N THR A 212 14.95 9.54 5.07
CA THR A 212 15.01 10.86 5.70
C THR A 212 13.72 11.26 6.40
N ASP A 213 12.59 10.67 6.00
CA ASP A 213 11.29 10.91 6.64
C ASP A 213 10.43 9.64 6.59
N TYR A 214 9.97 9.22 7.76
CA TYR A 214 9.09 8.08 7.95
C TYR A 214 7.73 8.61 8.39
N ASN A 215 6.72 8.47 7.53
CA ASN A 215 5.43 9.15 7.61
C ASN A 215 5.47 10.68 7.37
N PRO A 216 5.85 11.12 6.16
CA PRO A 216 5.79 12.51 5.73
C PRO A 216 4.42 13.15 5.97
N LYS A 217 4.42 14.42 6.36
CA LYS A 217 3.18 15.18 6.57
C LYS A 217 2.37 15.28 5.26
N ALA A 218 1.06 15.03 5.36
CA ALA A 218 0.13 15.29 4.27
C ALA A 218 0.07 16.79 3.93
N LEU A 219 0.14 17.12 2.65
CA LEU A 219 0.00 18.47 2.12
C LEU A 219 -1.44 18.72 1.63
N ALA A 220 -1.83 20.00 1.52
CA ALA A 220 -3.18 20.38 1.12
C ALA A 220 -3.56 19.88 -0.28
N ASP A 221 -2.58 19.83 -1.19
CA ASP A 221 -2.75 19.43 -2.59
C ASP A 221 -2.40 17.95 -2.85
N ASP A 222 -2.10 17.18 -1.79
CA ASP A 222 -1.88 15.74 -1.93
C ASP A 222 -3.17 15.08 -2.44
N GLY A 223 -3.04 14.29 -3.49
CA GLY A 223 -4.14 13.54 -4.07
C GLY A 223 -4.72 12.52 -3.11
N ARG A 224 -5.98 12.14 -3.35
CA ARG A 224 -6.55 10.91 -2.84
C ARG A 224 -6.68 9.99 -4.03
N LEU A 225 -5.82 8.97 -4.11
CA LEU A 225 -5.82 8.03 -5.24
C LEU A 225 -7.21 7.42 -5.44
N THR A 226 -7.80 7.74 -6.58
CA THR A 226 -8.92 7.00 -7.17
C THR A 226 -8.43 6.45 -8.49
N PHE A 227 -7.97 5.21 -8.52
CA PHE A 227 -7.88 4.49 -9.78
C PHE A 227 -9.31 4.18 -10.19
N THR A 228 -9.74 4.64 -11.36
CA THR A 228 -11.01 4.20 -11.94
C THR A 228 -10.70 2.93 -12.72
N VAL A 229 -11.03 1.76 -12.18
CA VAL A 229 -11.03 0.53 -12.98
C VAL A 229 -12.20 0.65 -13.94
N ALA A 230 -11.89 0.85 -15.22
CA ALA A 230 -12.88 0.75 -16.28
C ALA A 230 -13.58 -0.61 -16.14
N LYS A 231 -14.88 -0.61 -15.81
CA LYS A 231 -15.72 -1.79 -15.90
C LYS A 231 -15.66 -2.25 -17.36
N ARG A 232 -15.02 -3.38 -17.61
CA ARG A 232 -15.20 -4.15 -18.85
C ARG A 232 -16.48 -4.95 -18.73
#